data_AF-A0A139ABN9-F1
#
_entry.id   AF-A0A139ABN9-F1
#
_cell.length_a   1.000
_cell.length_b   1.000
_cell.length_c   1.000
_cell.angle_alpha   90.00
_cell.angle_beta   90.00
_cell.angle_gamma   90.00
#
_symmetry.space_group_name_H-M   'P 1'
#
loop_
_entity.id
_entity.type
_entity.pdbx_description
1 polymer ?
#
loop_
_entity_poly.entity_id
_entity_poly.type
_entity_poly.pdbx_seq_one_letter_code
_entity_poly.pdbx_strand_id
1 'polypeptide(L)'
;MDAKKTPVVPSRFCHIVLKSTDRDRRQKWYEDVLGITTSSPVYDSFDDLVNAYEARKAKGIKPFWCVNHGMSISMYYADPDGNQVECHVDTMTNDEVNAFMATPEFSQNPIGVDFDPEEFVRRVRSNLPASELAPWRVMTRGVGDTPTPESVGRAKM
;
A
#
# COMPACT_ATOMS: atom_id res chain seq x y z
N MET A 1 32.45 -11.61 20.93
CA MET A 1 32.92 -11.62 19.54
C MET A 1 31.71 -11.94 18.70
N ASP A 2 31.04 -10.91 18.18
CA ASP A 2 29.77 -11.10 17.47
C ASP A 2 30.04 -11.56 16.04
N ALA A 3 29.46 -12.70 15.67
CA ALA A 3 29.55 -13.23 14.33
C ALA A 3 28.97 -12.21 13.33
N LYS A 4 29.82 -11.71 12.42
CA LYS A 4 29.41 -10.84 11.32
C LYS A 4 28.37 -11.59 10.46
N LYS A 5 27.11 -11.23 10.60
CA LYS A 5 26.01 -11.74 9.77
C LYS A 5 26.22 -11.23 8.34
N THR A 6 26.22 -12.14 7.37
CA THR A 6 26.38 -11.80 5.95
C THR A 6 25.26 -10.84 5.51
N PRO A 7 25.57 -9.71 4.84
CA PRO A 7 24.55 -8.80 4.34
C PRO A 7 23.62 -9.52 3.37
N VAL A 8 22.31 -9.42 3.59
CA VAL A 8 21.30 -9.96 2.67
C VAL A 8 21.21 -9.01 1.48
N VAL A 9 21.81 -9.40 0.36
CA VAL A 9 21.71 -8.70 -0.92
C VAL A 9 20.43 -9.15 -1.65
N PRO A 10 19.60 -8.24 -2.17
CA PRO A 10 18.42 -8.62 -2.93
C PRO A 10 18.85 -9.37 -4.19
N SER A 11 18.32 -10.58 -4.40
CA SER A 11 18.62 -11.38 -5.59
C SER A 11 17.84 -10.92 -6.83
N ARG A 12 16.88 -10.00 -6.68
CA ARG A 12 15.99 -9.54 -7.75
C ARG A 12 15.62 -8.07 -7.57
N PHE A 13 15.45 -7.41 -8.71
CA PHE A 13 14.94 -6.05 -8.84
C PHE A 13 13.47 -6.02 -8.42
N CYS A 14 13.07 -5.03 -7.61
CA CYS A 14 11.72 -4.95 -7.05
C CYS A 14 11.14 -3.59 -7.41
N HIS A 15 10.21 -3.58 -8.38
CA HIS A 15 9.33 -2.51 -8.89
C HIS A 15 9.96 -1.22 -9.48
N ILE A 16 9.30 -0.67 -10.51
CA ILE A 16 9.45 0.69 -11.04
C ILE A 16 8.04 1.22 -11.36
N VAL A 17 7.74 2.46 -10.97
CA VAL A 17 6.50 3.16 -11.33
C VAL A 17 6.71 3.96 -12.60
N LEU A 18 5.97 3.63 -13.66
CA LEU A 18 6.04 4.31 -14.96
C LEU A 18 4.77 5.13 -15.20
N LYS A 19 4.94 6.42 -15.50
CA LYS A 19 3.86 7.30 -15.94
C LYS A 19 3.63 7.09 -17.44
N SER A 20 2.42 6.73 -17.85
CA SER A 20 2.03 6.55 -19.25
C SER A 20 0.75 7.33 -19.53
N THR A 21 0.63 7.89 -20.74
CA THR A 21 -0.61 8.51 -21.25
C THR A 21 -1.59 7.48 -21.80
N ASP A 22 -1.16 6.23 -21.96
CA ASP A 22 -1.94 5.10 -22.46
C ASP A 22 -1.59 3.86 -21.62
N ARG A 23 -2.47 3.53 -20.68
CA ARG A 23 -2.24 2.49 -19.65
C ARG A 23 -2.28 1.09 -20.25
N ASP A 24 -3.28 0.84 -21.09
CA ASP A 24 -3.59 -0.49 -21.62
C ASP A 24 -2.52 -0.91 -22.64
N ARG A 25 -2.12 0.01 -23.52
CA ARG A 25 -1.01 -0.24 -24.46
C ARG A 25 0.30 -0.53 -23.74
N ARG A 26 0.60 0.20 -22.67
CA ARG A 26 1.81 0.00 -21.86
C ARG A 26 1.76 -1.34 -21.15
N GLN A 27 0.64 -1.67 -20.51
CA GLN A 27 0.47 -2.94 -19.80
C GLN A 27 0.66 -4.13 -20.74
N LYS A 28 -0.04 -4.11 -21.89
CA LYS A 28 0.11 -5.14 -22.91
C LYS A 28 1.55 -5.27 -23.42
N TRP A 29 2.25 -4.15 -23.62
CA TRP A 29 3.65 -4.18 -24.06
C TRP A 29 4.57 -4.83 -23.02
N TYR A 30 4.42 -4.53 -21.73
CA TYR A 30 5.24 -5.14 -20.68
C TYR A 30 4.92 -6.62 -20.45
N GLU A 31 3.66 -7.01 -20.60
CA GLU A 31 3.24 -8.41 -20.61
C GLU A 31 3.85 -9.15 -21.82
N ASP A 32 3.74 -8.59 -23.03
CA ASP A 32 4.22 -9.23 -24.27
C ASP A 32 5.76 -9.31 -24.34
N VAL A 33 6.49 -8.26 -23.90
CA VAL A 33 7.94 -8.15 -24.08
C VAL A 33 8.73 -8.73 -22.91
N LEU A 34 8.25 -8.53 -21.68
CA LEU A 34 8.96 -8.94 -20.47
C LEU A 34 8.25 -10.06 -19.70
N GLY A 35 7.01 -10.42 -20.03
CA GLY A 35 6.25 -11.43 -19.30
C GLY A 35 5.86 -10.99 -17.88
N ILE A 36 5.82 -9.68 -17.63
CA ILE A 36 5.56 -9.11 -16.29
C ILE A 36 4.15 -8.53 -16.24
N THR A 37 3.34 -9.00 -15.30
CA THR A 37 2.06 -8.37 -14.96
C THR A 37 2.32 -7.19 -14.03
N THR A 38 1.78 -6.01 -14.35
CA THR A 38 1.83 -4.85 -13.46
C THR A 38 0.75 -4.97 -12.40
N SER A 39 1.12 -5.33 -11.17
CA SER A 39 0.24 -5.20 -10.00
C SER A 39 1.03 -4.80 -8.76
N SER A 40 0.42 -3.97 -7.91
CA SER A 40 0.85 -3.80 -6.52
C SER A 40 0.79 -5.18 -5.83
N PRO A 41 1.70 -5.51 -4.91
CA PRO A 41 1.55 -6.69 -4.06
C PRO A 41 0.20 -6.70 -3.34
N VAL A 42 -0.68 -7.60 -3.77
CA VAL A 42 -1.97 -7.89 -3.14
C VAL A 42 -1.77 -9.04 -2.16
N TYR A 43 -2.30 -8.90 -0.96
CA TYR A 43 -2.36 -9.96 0.04
C TYR A 43 -3.76 -10.57 0.09
N ASP A 44 -3.84 -11.86 0.43
CA ASP A 44 -5.11 -12.59 0.51
C ASP A 44 -5.88 -12.28 1.80
N SER A 45 -5.21 -11.70 2.82
CA SER A 45 -5.81 -11.45 4.12
C SER A 45 -5.17 -10.25 4.86
N PHE A 46 -5.90 -9.72 5.85
CA PHE A 46 -5.37 -8.69 6.76
C PHE A 46 -4.19 -9.21 7.58
N ASP A 47 -4.20 -10.50 7.95
CA ASP A 47 -3.08 -11.13 8.67
C ASP A 47 -1.81 -11.15 7.84
N ASP A 48 -1.90 -11.44 6.54
CA ASP A 48 -0.73 -11.43 5.65
C ASP A 48 -0.15 -10.03 5.47
N LEU A 49 -1.01 -9.02 5.34
CA LEU A 49 -0.58 -7.62 5.29
C LEU A 49 0.14 -7.21 6.59
N VAL A 50 -0.41 -7.57 7.75
CA VAL A 50 0.20 -7.30 9.07
C VAL A 50 1.50 -8.08 9.28
N ASN A 51 1.56 -9.36 8.90
CA ASN A 51 2.78 -10.17 8.95
C ASN A 51 3.90 -9.52 8.14
N ALA A 52 3.56 -9.03 6.93
CA ALA A 52 4.52 -8.35 6.07
C ALA A 52 4.97 -7.00 6.65
N TYR A 53 4.06 -6.24 7.26
CA TYR A 53 4.38 -5.02 7.99
C TYR A 53 5.36 -5.29 9.14
N GLU A 54 5.06 -6.23 10.04
CA GLU A 54 5.89 -6.55 11.20
C GLU A 54 7.30 -7.03 10.79
N ALA A 55 7.39 -7.86 9.75
CA ALA A 55 8.66 -8.34 9.21
C ALA A 55 9.53 -7.21 8.62
N ARG A 56 8.92 -6.18 8.01
CA ARG A 56 9.62 -4.98 7.52
C ARG A 56 10.02 -4.06 8.66
N LYS A 57 9.13 -3.84 9.62
CA LYS A 57 9.38 -3.03 10.82
C LYS A 57 10.56 -3.57 11.63
N ALA A 58 10.69 -4.89 11.77
CA ALA A 58 11.83 -5.53 12.43
C ALA A 58 13.19 -5.21 11.77
N LYS A 59 13.18 -4.76 10.51
CA LYS A 59 14.36 -4.31 9.75
C LYS A 59 14.50 -2.78 9.71
N GLY A 60 13.68 -2.04 10.46
CA GLY A 60 13.65 -0.58 10.45
C GLY A 60 12.88 0.02 9.27
N ILE A 61 12.23 -0.79 8.43
CA ILE A 61 11.49 -0.32 7.25
C ILE A 61 10.03 -0.09 7.65
N LYS A 62 9.56 1.15 7.54
CA LYS A 62 8.18 1.56 7.86
C LYS A 62 7.51 2.19 6.63
N PRO A 63 6.20 2.03 6.48
CA PRO A 63 5.47 2.77 5.47
C PRO A 63 5.54 4.27 5.79
N PHE A 64 5.65 5.10 4.76
CA PHE A 64 5.53 6.56 4.92
C PHE A 64 4.06 6.99 4.91
N TRP A 65 3.15 6.14 4.40
CA TRP A 65 1.73 6.42 4.33
C TRP A 65 0.90 5.14 4.42
N CYS A 66 -0.17 5.19 5.23
CA CYS A 66 -1.11 4.11 5.43
C CYS A 66 -2.51 4.68 5.26
N VAL A 67 -3.32 4.08 4.39
CA VAL A 67 -4.62 4.62 4.00
C VAL A 67 -5.63 3.52 3.75
N ASN A 68 -6.83 3.72 4.28
CA ASN A 68 -8.02 2.97 3.90
C ASN A 68 -8.69 3.70 2.74
N HIS A 69 -8.64 3.14 1.54
CA HIS A 69 -9.30 3.66 0.34
C HIS A 69 -10.79 3.31 0.27
N GLY A 70 -11.27 2.46 1.18
CA GLY A 70 -12.64 1.93 1.21
C GLY A 70 -12.67 0.57 0.52
N MET A 71 -12.21 0.51 -0.73
CA MET A 71 -12.06 -0.72 -1.53
C MET A 71 -10.78 -1.51 -1.25
N SER A 72 -9.79 -0.87 -0.62
CA SER A 72 -8.54 -1.50 -0.22
C SER A 72 -7.95 -0.84 1.03
N ILE A 73 -7.20 -1.63 1.80
CA ILE A 73 -6.34 -1.14 2.88
C ILE A 73 -4.89 -1.20 2.39
N SER A 74 -4.24 -0.04 2.30
CA SER A 74 -2.93 0.10 1.67
C SER A 74 -1.88 0.67 2.63
N MET A 75 -0.64 0.16 2.50
CA MET A 75 0.57 0.67 3.14
C MET A 75 1.62 0.97 2.07
N TYR A 76 2.04 2.23 1.99
CA TYR A 76 3.01 2.74 1.00
C TYR A 76 4.39 2.88 1.62
N TYR A 77 5.39 2.29 0.98
CA TYR A 77 6.80 2.35 1.36
C TYR A 77 7.60 3.12 0.33
N ALA A 78 8.66 3.78 0.78
CA ALA A 78 9.62 4.42 -0.10
C ALA A 78 10.88 3.57 -0.17
N ASP A 79 11.40 3.36 -1.38
CA ASP A 79 12.76 2.85 -1.55
C ASP A 79 13.80 3.99 -1.34
N PRO A 80 15.10 3.69 -1.29
CA PRO A 80 16.14 4.71 -1.11
C PRO A 80 16.15 5.82 -2.18
N ASP A 81 15.63 5.53 -3.37
CA ASP A 81 15.56 6.45 -4.51
C ASP A 81 14.25 7.27 -4.51
N GLY A 82 13.32 6.97 -3.62
CA GLY A 82 12.03 7.63 -3.48
C GLY A 82 10.90 6.99 -4.31
N ASN A 83 11.13 5.81 -4.91
CA ASN A 83 10.06 5.07 -5.57
C ASN A 83 9.08 4.53 -4.53
N GLN A 84 7.79 4.52 -4.89
CA GLN A 84 6.71 4.15 -3.98
C GLN A 84 6.24 2.72 -4.28
N VAL A 85 6.29 1.87 -3.24
CA VAL A 85 5.72 0.53 -3.24
C VAL A 85 4.44 0.55 -2.44
N GLU A 86 3.32 0.21 -3.06
CA GLU A 86 2.08 -0.07 -2.34
C GLU A 86 2.00 -1.56 -1.97
N CYS A 87 1.56 -1.85 -0.75
CA CYS A 87 1.19 -3.18 -0.28
C CYS A 87 -0.26 -3.10 0.20
N HIS A 88 -1.17 -3.88 -0.36
CA HIS A 88 -2.58 -3.76 -0.01
C HIS A 88 -3.31 -5.09 0.10
N VAL A 89 -4.49 -5.04 0.70
CA VAL A 89 -5.50 -6.08 0.68
C VAL A 89 -6.82 -5.45 0.24
N ASP A 90 -7.53 -6.16 -0.64
CA ASP A 90 -8.84 -5.71 -1.11
C ASP A 90 -9.91 -6.04 -0.08
N THR A 91 -10.87 -5.12 0.09
CA THR A 91 -11.95 -5.23 1.08
C THR A 91 -13.31 -5.45 0.43
N MET A 92 -13.38 -5.36 -0.89
CA MET A 92 -14.60 -5.39 -1.69
C MET A 92 -14.39 -6.22 -2.96
N THR A 93 -15.46 -6.83 -3.44
CA THR A 93 -15.54 -7.41 -4.78
C THR A 93 -15.62 -6.32 -5.85
N ASN A 94 -15.36 -6.65 -7.12
CA ASN A 94 -15.43 -5.68 -8.22
C ASN A 94 -16.79 -4.98 -8.33
N ASP A 95 -17.89 -5.69 -8.09
CA ASP A 95 -19.24 -5.11 -8.15
C ASP A 95 -19.48 -4.12 -7.01
N GLU A 96 -18.99 -4.43 -5.81
CA GLU A 96 -19.04 -3.54 -4.65
C GLU A 96 -18.15 -2.30 -4.85
N VAL A 97 -16.97 -2.46 -5.47
CA VAL A 97 -16.10 -1.33 -5.84
C VAL A 97 -16.81 -0.40 -6.80
N ASN A 98 -17.42 -0.92 -7.87
CA ASN A 98 -18.17 -0.11 -8.83
C ASN A 98 -19.33 0.65 -8.16
N ALA A 99 -20.05 -0.01 -7.26
CA ALA A 99 -21.12 0.63 -6.48
C ALA A 99 -20.57 1.72 -5.56
N PHE A 100 -19.46 1.47 -4.85
CA PHE A 100 -18.82 2.43 -3.95
C PHE A 100 -18.29 3.65 -4.70
N MET A 101 -17.63 3.48 -5.84
CA MET A 101 -17.10 4.58 -6.64
C MET A 101 -18.19 5.50 -7.20
N ALA A 102 -19.43 5.02 -7.33
CA ALA A 102 -20.57 5.83 -7.74
C ALA A 102 -21.18 6.67 -6.61
N THR A 103 -20.70 6.51 -5.37
CA THR A 103 -21.26 7.20 -4.20
C THR A 103 -20.79 8.65 -4.08
N PRO A 104 -21.61 9.55 -3.48
CA PRO A 104 -21.17 10.88 -3.08
C PRO A 104 -19.99 10.85 -2.10
N GLU A 105 -19.94 9.85 -1.22
CA GLU A 105 -18.87 9.66 -0.23
C GLU A 105 -17.52 9.49 -0.92
N PHE A 106 -17.45 8.64 -1.95
CA PHE A 106 -16.23 8.48 -2.74
C PHE A 106 -15.88 9.76 -3.51
N SER A 107 -16.86 10.47 -4.04
CA SER A 107 -16.63 11.75 -4.73
C SER A 107 -16.05 12.83 -3.81
N GLN A 108 -16.42 12.82 -2.53
CA GLN A 108 -15.91 13.74 -1.51
C GLN A 108 -14.50 13.37 -1.04
N ASN A 109 -14.19 12.07 -1.00
CA ASN A 109 -12.89 11.56 -0.60
C ASN A 109 -12.49 10.33 -1.44
N PRO A 110 -11.97 10.53 -2.67
CA PRO A 110 -11.51 9.43 -3.51
C PRO A 110 -10.17 8.84 -3.04
N ILE A 111 -9.50 9.51 -2.09
CA ILE A 111 -8.19 9.09 -1.57
C ILE A 111 -8.32 8.19 -0.36
N GLY A 112 -9.34 8.36 0.46
CA GLY A 112 -9.51 7.58 1.68
C GLY A 112 -8.94 8.23 2.93
N VAL A 113 -8.88 7.43 3.99
CA VAL A 113 -8.66 7.88 5.38
C VAL A 113 -7.38 7.27 5.91
N ASP A 114 -6.51 8.11 6.45
CA ASP A 114 -5.25 7.66 7.02
C ASP A 114 -5.48 6.80 8.26
N PHE A 115 -4.65 5.77 8.45
CA PHE A 115 -4.67 4.94 9.66
C PHE A 115 -3.28 4.74 10.23
N ASP A 116 -3.20 4.49 11.53
CA ASP A 116 -1.96 4.14 12.20
C ASP A 116 -1.70 2.62 12.02
N PRO A 117 -0.57 2.21 11.43
CA PRO A 117 -0.30 0.79 11.17
C PRO A 117 -0.11 -0.04 12.45
N GLU A 118 0.37 0.54 13.55
CA GLU A 118 0.49 -0.17 14.83
C GLU A 118 -0.88 -0.45 15.45
N GLU A 119 -1.78 0.52 15.38
CA GLU A 119 -3.15 0.34 15.83
C GLU A 119 -3.89 -0.68 14.95
N PHE A 120 -3.67 -0.63 13.63
CA PHE A 120 -4.20 -1.62 12.70
C PHE A 120 -3.72 -3.04 13.03
N VAL A 121 -2.41 -3.23 13.24
CA VAL A 121 -1.83 -4.50 13.71
C VAL A 121 -2.55 -4.98 14.97
N ARG A 122 -2.65 -4.11 15.99
CA ARG A 122 -3.28 -4.46 17.26
C ARG A 122 -4.70 -4.98 17.08
N ARG A 123 -5.49 -4.34 16.20
CA ARG A 123 -6.88 -4.71 15.92
C ARG A 123 -7.01 -6.01 15.14
N VAL A 124 -6.15 -6.23 14.14
CA VAL A 124 -6.08 -7.50 13.40
C VAL A 124 -5.76 -8.64 14.37
N ARG A 125 -4.72 -8.47 15.22
CA ARG A 125 -4.35 -9.48 16.23
C ARG A 125 -5.41 -9.69 17.31
N SER A 126 -6.33 -8.75 17.48
CA SER A 126 -7.47 -8.87 18.40
C SER A 126 -8.70 -9.52 17.74
N ASN A 127 -8.61 -9.93 16.47
CA ASN A 127 -9.71 -10.49 15.69
C ASN A 127 -10.96 -9.59 15.66
N LEU A 128 -10.76 -8.27 15.62
CA LEU A 128 -11.87 -7.34 15.42
C LEU A 128 -12.47 -7.51 14.01
N PRO A 129 -13.76 -7.19 13.82
CA PRO A 129 -14.37 -7.25 12.50
C PRO A 129 -13.70 -6.26 11.53
N ALA A 130 -13.72 -6.57 10.23
CA ALA A 130 -13.05 -5.80 9.19
C ALA A 130 -13.36 -4.29 9.23
N SER A 131 -14.63 -3.94 9.50
CA SER A 131 -15.09 -2.55 9.61
C SER A 131 -14.41 -1.74 10.74
N GLU A 132 -13.85 -2.41 11.74
CA GLU A 132 -13.18 -1.79 12.88
C GLU A 132 -11.66 -1.74 12.72
N LEU A 133 -11.07 -2.48 11.78
CA LEU A 133 -9.61 -2.57 11.64
C LEU A 133 -8.98 -1.22 11.26
N ALA A 134 -9.55 -0.55 10.26
CA ALA A 134 -9.16 0.79 9.83
C ALA A 134 -10.44 1.59 9.54
N PRO A 135 -11.11 2.16 10.56
CA PRO A 135 -12.46 2.67 10.42
C PRO A 135 -12.50 3.91 9.51
N TRP A 136 -13.48 3.92 8.61
CA TRP A 136 -13.76 5.06 7.74
C TRP A 136 -14.25 6.26 8.55
N ARG A 137 -13.89 7.46 8.11
CA ARG A 137 -14.31 8.74 8.71
C ARG A 137 -14.67 9.71 7.61
N VAL A 138 -15.71 10.51 7.85
CA VAL A 138 -16.12 11.57 6.92
C VAL A 138 -15.05 12.66 6.90
N MET A 139 -14.44 12.87 5.75
CA MET A 139 -13.50 13.96 5.47
C MET A 139 -13.56 14.31 3.99
N THR A 140 -13.07 15.50 3.62
CA THR A 140 -12.85 15.89 2.22
C THR A 140 -11.37 15.82 1.92
N ARG A 141 -10.98 15.17 0.82
CA ARG A 141 -9.57 15.02 0.44
C ARG A 141 -9.43 14.86 -1.06
N GLY A 142 -8.51 15.60 -1.66
CA GLY A 142 -8.18 15.48 -3.08
C GLY A 142 -6.81 14.84 -3.30
N VAL A 143 -6.48 14.57 -4.57
CA VAL A 143 -5.18 14.01 -4.99
C VAL A 143 -4.00 14.91 -4.57
N GLY A 144 -4.20 16.22 -4.44
CA GLY A 144 -3.17 17.16 -3.97
C GLY A 144 -2.79 17.00 -2.51
N ASP A 145 -3.58 16.25 -1.72
CA ASP A 145 -3.40 16.07 -0.28
C ASP A 145 -2.73 14.73 0.07
N THR A 146 -2.20 14.01 -0.94
CA THR A 146 -1.48 12.76 -0.71
C THR A 146 -0.04 13.03 -0.28
N PRO A 147 0.47 12.36 0.75
CA PRO A 147 1.86 12.50 1.14
C PRO A 147 2.77 11.90 0.07
N THR A 148 3.93 12.51 -0.13
CA THR A 148 5.06 11.93 -0.86
C THR A 148 6.17 11.55 0.13
N PRO A 149 7.09 10.64 -0.21
CA PRO A 149 8.25 10.33 0.63
C PRO A 149 9.05 11.57 1.06
N GLU A 150 9.11 12.61 0.24
CA GLU A 150 9.76 13.89 0.57
C GLU A 150 8.98 14.69 1.62
N SER A 151 7.64 14.67 1.55
CA SER A 151 6.77 15.45 2.43
C SER A 151 6.75 14.96 3.88
N VAL A 152 6.98 13.65 4.12
CA VAL A 152 6.92 13.04 5.46
C VAL A 152 8.30 12.96 6.14
N GLY A 153 9.34 13.45 5.47
CA GLY A 153 10.72 13.32 5.89
C GLY A 153 11.28 11.93 5.58
N ARG A 154 12.39 11.85 4.85
CA ARG A 154 13.04 10.57 4.55
C ARG A 154 13.40 9.87 5.85
N ALA A 155 12.98 8.61 6.01
CA ALA A 155 13.57 7.73 7.00
C ALA A 155 15.08 7.66 6.71
N LYS A 156 15.91 8.22 7.59
CA LYS A 156 17.35 8.04 7.51
C LYS A 156 17.62 6.56 7.74
N MET A 157 18.03 5.85 6.69
CA MET A 157 18.64 4.54 6.83
C MET A 157 20.04 4.68 7.44
#